data_AF-A0A7S0J985-F1
#
_entry.id   AF-A0A7S0J985-F1
#
_cell.length_a   1.000
_cell.length_b   1.000
_cell.length_c   1.000
_cell.angle_alpha   90.00
_cell.angle_beta   90.00
_cell.angle_gamma   90.00
#
_symmetry.space_group_name_H-M   'P 1'
#
loop_
_entity.id
_entity.type
_entity.pdbx_description
1 polymer ?
#
loop_
_entity_poly.entity_id
_entity_poly.type
_entity_poly.pdbx_seq_one_letter_code
_entity_poly.pdbx_strand_id
1 'polypeptide(L)'
;MDASADDLLTRLATLRADLRQVDLREMVPERVGKKLLERFPDLSGLTDKVSGFEVFAHAAEGVLNAWGGMYTLFMQMLEWREHALSLIAALSKEIVKLSLETCELVFSSYFELAVKYAKLHILFGATISAEGRGKLIFAAYCRAQTLCRGCERGGEAAISRYLLDFEKPIPKLQDEL
;
A
#
# COMPACT_ATOMS: atom_id res chain seq x y z
N MET A 1 0.72 11.17 14.52
CA MET A 1 -0.65 11.63 14.20
C MET A 1 -1.33 10.45 13.57
N ASP A 2 -2.25 9.83 14.30
CA ASP A 2 -2.97 8.64 13.83
C ASP A 2 -3.90 9.09 12.70
N ALA A 3 -3.67 8.57 11.49
CA ALA A 3 -4.47 8.93 10.33
C ALA A 3 -5.86 8.27 10.46
N SER A 4 -6.92 9.06 10.29
CA SER A 4 -8.28 8.51 10.26
C SER A 4 -8.54 7.78 8.94
N ALA A 5 -9.51 6.87 8.92
CA ALA A 5 -9.89 6.15 7.70
C ALA A 5 -10.27 7.10 6.55
N ASP A 6 -10.94 8.22 6.87
CA ASP A 6 -11.41 9.20 5.88
C ASP A 6 -10.24 10.03 5.31
N ASP A 7 -9.21 10.34 6.11
CA ASP A 7 -7.96 10.93 5.62
C ASP A 7 -7.23 9.97 4.67
N LEU A 8 -7.08 8.71 5.09
CA LEU A 8 -6.41 7.68 4.29
C LEU A 8 -7.14 7.42 2.97
N LEU A 9 -8.47 7.37 2.97
CA LEU A 9 -9.29 7.27 1.76
C LEU A 9 -9.04 8.42 0.80
N THR A 10 -9.04 9.65 1.32
CA THR A 10 -8.82 10.86 0.51
C THR A 10 -7.43 10.85 -0.11
N ARG A 11 -6.40 10.55 0.68
CA ARG A 11 -5.01 10.50 0.23
C ARG A 11 -4.76 9.36 -0.76
N LEU A 12 -5.40 8.21 -0.59
CA LEU A 12 -5.35 7.11 -1.58
C LEU A 12 -6.04 7.48 -2.89
N ALA A 13 -7.16 8.21 -2.84
CA ALA A 13 -7.86 8.67 -4.03
C ALA A 13 -7.00 9.67 -4.82
N THR A 14 -6.35 10.62 -4.12
CA THR A 14 -5.38 11.54 -4.72
C THR A 14 -4.20 10.79 -5.33
N LEU A 15 -3.56 9.90 -4.56
CA LEU A 15 -2.47 9.06 -5.06
C LEU A 15 -2.89 8.31 -6.32
N ARG A 16 -4.08 7.69 -6.34
CA ARG A 16 -4.57 6.97 -7.53
C ARG A 16 -4.71 7.87 -8.75
N ALA A 17 -5.15 9.12 -8.57
CA ALA A 17 -5.22 10.09 -9.65
C ALA A 17 -3.81 10.44 -10.16
N ASP A 18 -2.88 10.71 -9.24
CA ASP A 18 -1.49 11.03 -9.57
C ASP A 18 -0.81 9.87 -10.32
N LEU A 19 -0.98 8.63 -9.86
CA LEU A 19 -0.40 7.44 -10.48
C LEU A 19 -0.82 7.23 -11.94
N ARG A 20 -2.02 7.69 -12.32
CA ARG A 20 -2.50 7.64 -13.70
C ARG A 20 -1.81 8.67 -14.60
N GLN A 21 -1.38 9.79 -14.04
CA GLN A 21 -0.78 10.90 -14.76
C GLN A 21 0.75 10.84 -14.84
N VAL A 22 1.39 10.16 -13.88
CA VAL A 22 2.86 10.04 -13.84
C VAL A 22 3.39 9.29 -15.07
N ASP A 23 4.34 9.91 -15.78
CA ASP A 23 5.18 9.21 -16.75
C ASP A 23 6.42 8.65 -16.06
N LEU A 24 6.46 7.33 -15.93
CA LEU A 24 7.55 6.63 -15.25
C LEU A 24 8.80 6.49 -16.12
N ARG A 25 8.74 6.71 -17.43
CA ARG A 25 9.83 6.35 -18.36
C ARG A 25 11.11 7.14 -18.12
N GLU A 26 10.99 8.37 -17.64
CA GLU A 26 12.13 9.25 -17.34
C GLU A 26 12.90 8.79 -16.10
N MET A 27 12.19 8.24 -15.09
CA MET A 27 12.80 7.81 -13.83
C MET A 27 13.10 6.31 -13.79
N VAL A 28 12.25 5.50 -14.42
CA VAL A 28 12.28 4.04 -14.40
C VAL A 28 12.18 3.53 -15.85
N PRO A 29 13.32 3.29 -16.52
CA PRO A 29 13.34 2.74 -17.86
C PRO A 29 12.60 1.42 -17.96
N GLU A 30 11.92 1.16 -19.08
CA GLU A 30 10.99 0.03 -19.23
C GLU A 30 11.61 -1.34 -18.87
N ARG A 31 12.86 -1.59 -19.30
CA ARG A 31 13.57 -2.84 -19.00
C ARG A 31 13.88 -2.99 -17.51
N VAL A 32 14.23 -1.90 -16.84
CA VAL A 32 14.44 -1.86 -15.39
C VAL A 32 13.11 -2.12 -14.68
N GLY A 33 12.03 -1.46 -15.11
CA GLY A 33 10.70 -1.64 -14.55
C GLY A 33 10.18 -3.07 -14.66
N LYS A 34 10.35 -3.72 -15.81
CA LYS A 34 10.02 -5.14 -15.98
C LYS A 34 10.81 -6.02 -15.00
N LYS A 35 12.12 -5.79 -14.86
CA LYS A 35 12.96 -6.57 -13.95
C LYS A 35 12.64 -6.32 -12.47
N LEU A 36 12.24 -5.11 -12.10
CA LEU A 36 11.75 -4.79 -10.76
C LEU A 36 10.48 -5.59 -10.45
N LEU A 37 9.51 -5.61 -11.36
CA LEU A 37 8.26 -6.34 -11.19
C LEU A 37 8.47 -7.86 -11.17
N GLU A 38 9.33 -8.41 -12.04
CA GLU A 38 9.65 -9.84 -12.09
C GLU A 38 10.26 -10.36 -10.78
N ARG A 39 11.01 -9.51 -10.07
CA ARG A 39 11.70 -9.87 -8.84
C ARG A 39 10.94 -9.52 -7.56
N PHE A 40 9.90 -8.69 -7.68
CA PHE A 40 9.14 -8.25 -6.52
C PHE A 40 8.56 -9.45 -5.74
N PRO A 41 8.70 -9.51 -4.40
CA PRO A 41 9.22 -8.48 -3.50
C PRO A 41 10.72 -8.54 -3.20
N ASP A 42 11.43 -9.57 -3.65
CA ASP A 42 12.87 -9.74 -3.41
C ASP A 42 13.72 -9.03 -4.48
N LEU A 43 14.08 -7.77 -4.18
CA LEU A 43 14.83 -6.92 -5.10
C LEU A 43 16.35 -7.13 -5.05
N SER A 44 16.85 -8.06 -4.22
CA SER A 44 18.29 -8.24 -3.94
C SER A 44 19.13 -8.55 -5.18
N GLY A 45 18.57 -9.28 -6.15
CA GLY A 45 19.30 -9.68 -7.35
C GLY A 45 19.13 -8.77 -8.57
N LEU A 46 18.55 -7.57 -8.43
CA LEU A 46 18.58 -6.58 -9.51
C LEU A 46 20.01 -6.02 -9.65
N THR A 47 20.67 -6.36 -10.76
CA THR A 47 22.07 -5.97 -11.02
C THR A 47 22.16 -4.75 -11.92
N ASP A 48 23.30 -4.07 -11.84
CA ASP A 48 23.74 -2.99 -12.73
C ASP A 48 23.80 -3.40 -14.22
N LYS A 49 23.87 -4.70 -14.50
CA LYS A 49 23.87 -5.27 -15.86
C LYS A 49 22.56 -5.13 -16.62
N VAL A 50 21.48 -4.66 -15.98
CA VAL A 50 20.21 -4.41 -16.66
C VAL A 50 20.33 -3.14 -17.52
N SER A 51 20.03 -3.27 -18.82
CA SER A 51 20.01 -2.13 -19.75
C SER A 51 19.13 -0.98 -19.22
N GLY A 52 19.72 0.21 -19.10
CA GLY A 52 19.07 1.41 -18.57
C GLY A 52 19.16 1.56 -17.04
N PHE A 53 19.84 0.64 -16.34
CA PHE A 53 20.00 0.73 -14.89
C PHE A 53 20.76 2.00 -14.46
N GLU A 54 21.77 2.42 -15.22
CA GLU A 54 22.50 3.66 -14.93
C GLU A 54 21.58 4.88 -14.91
N VAL A 55 20.63 4.98 -15.86
CA VAL A 55 19.65 6.07 -15.91
C VAL A 55 18.79 6.07 -14.64
N PHE A 56 18.29 4.90 -14.24
CA PHE A 56 17.55 4.74 -12.99
C PHE A 56 18.39 5.12 -11.77
N ALA A 57 19.65 4.70 -11.71
CA ALA A 57 20.55 5.02 -10.62
C ALA A 57 20.81 6.53 -10.49
N HIS A 58 20.96 7.25 -11.61
CA HIS A 58 21.09 8.71 -11.61
C HIS A 58 19.80 9.41 -11.17
N ALA A 59 18.63 8.83 -11.46
CA ALA A 59 17.33 9.36 -11.06
C ALA A 59 16.88 8.93 -9.64
N ALA A 60 17.66 8.11 -8.93
CA ALA A 60 17.23 7.45 -7.69
C ALA A 60 16.83 8.43 -6.57
N GLU A 61 17.56 9.53 -6.38
CA GLU A 61 17.15 10.57 -5.41
C GLU A 61 15.83 11.25 -5.82
N GLY A 62 15.61 11.47 -7.12
CA GLY A 62 14.36 12.00 -7.66
C GLY A 62 13.18 11.05 -7.38
N VAL A 63 13.39 9.75 -7.56
CA VAL A 63 12.44 8.69 -7.21
C VAL A 63 12.07 8.72 -5.72
N LEU A 64 13.07 8.87 -4.83
CA LEU A 64 12.83 8.95 -3.40
C LEU A 64 12.02 10.17 -3.00
N ASN A 65 12.34 11.32 -3.59
CA ASN A 65 11.62 12.57 -3.32
C ASN A 65 10.19 12.54 -3.86
N ALA A 66 9.98 11.97 -5.06
CA ALA A 66 8.67 11.88 -5.69
C ALA A 66 7.71 10.95 -4.93
N TRP A 67 8.20 9.81 -4.42
CA TRP A 67 7.32 8.75 -3.90
C TRP A 67 7.48 8.47 -2.40
N GLY A 68 8.27 9.26 -1.67
CA GLY A 68 8.36 9.16 -0.22
C GLY A 68 7.02 9.34 0.51
N GLY A 69 6.14 10.19 -0.03
CA GLY A 69 4.77 10.37 0.47
C GLY A 69 3.92 9.10 0.34
N MET A 70 4.05 8.38 -0.77
CA MET A 70 3.37 7.10 -1.00
C MET A 70 3.85 6.04 0.00
N TYR A 71 5.16 5.91 0.19
CA TYR A 71 5.72 4.99 1.18
C TYR A 71 5.15 5.24 2.58
N THR A 72 5.11 6.51 2.98
CA THR A 72 4.58 6.93 4.28
C THR A 72 3.10 6.62 4.41
N LEU A 73 2.32 6.87 3.35
CA LEU A 73 0.90 6.51 3.31
C LEU A 73 0.70 4.99 3.47
N PHE A 74 1.50 4.15 2.80
CA PHE A 74 1.38 2.70 2.91
C PHE A 74 1.74 2.17 4.30
N MET A 75 2.72 2.78 4.98
CA MET A 75 3.01 2.48 6.39
C MET A 75 1.83 2.84 7.30
N GLN A 76 1.23 4.02 7.12
CA GLN A 76 0.06 4.43 7.91
C GLN A 76 -1.15 3.54 7.66
N MET A 77 -1.32 3.07 6.42
CA MET A 77 -2.36 2.11 6.06
C MET A 77 -2.19 0.78 6.77
N LEU A 78 -0.96 0.27 6.85
CA LEU A 78 -0.64 -0.96 7.59
C LEU A 78 -0.98 -0.84 9.08
N GLU A 79 -0.50 0.23 9.70
CA GLU A 79 -0.76 0.52 11.12
C GLU A 79 -2.27 0.65 11.39
N TRP A 80 -2.98 1.41 10.55
CA TRP A 80 -4.42 1.54 10.65
C TRP A 80 -5.15 0.20 10.49
N ARG A 81 -4.72 -0.64 9.53
CA ARG A 81 -5.27 -1.98 9.33
C ARG A 81 -5.15 -2.83 10.58
N GLU A 82 -3.97 -2.87 11.20
CA GLU A 82 -3.74 -3.67 12.40
C GLU A 82 -4.64 -3.23 13.56
N HIS A 83 -4.75 -1.92 13.80
CA HIS A 83 -5.64 -1.38 14.81
C HIS A 83 -7.12 -1.66 14.51
N ALA A 84 -7.56 -1.46 13.26
CA ALA A 84 -8.94 -1.68 12.85
C ALA A 84 -9.34 -3.16 12.96
N LEU A 85 -8.51 -4.09 12.48
CA LEU A 85 -8.78 -5.53 12.60
C LEU A 85 -8.81 -5.97 14.07
N SER A 86 -7.88 -5.49 14.89
CA SER A 86 -7.87 -5.80 16.32
C SER A 86 -9.16 -5.32 16.99
N LEU A 87 -9.64 -4.13 16.65
CA LEU A 87 -10.87 -3.58 17.20
C LEU A 87 -12.11 -4.32 16.70
N ILE A 88 -12.19 -4.63 15.40
CA ILE A 88 -13.29 -5.43 14.83
C ILE A 88 -13.35 -6.78 15.54
N ALA A 89 -12.24 -7.52 15.62
CA ALA A 89 -12.19 -8.84 16.26
C ALA A 89 -12.57 -8.81 17.75
N ALA A 90 -12.20 -7.74 18.46
CA ALA A 90 -12.59 -7.54 19.85
C ALA A 90 -14.10 -7.26 19.97
N LEU A 91 -14.65 -6.38 19.13
CA LEU A 91 -16.07 -6.01 19.14
C LEU A 91 -16.98 -7.15 18.68
N SER A 92 -16.57 -7.97 17.70
CA SER A 92 -17.36 -9.11 17.21
C SER A 92 -17.71 -10.09 18.35
N LYS A 93 -16.81 -10.29 19.32
CA LYS A 93 -17.03 -11.18 20.47
C LYS A 93 -18.09 -10.63 21.44
N GLU A 94 -18.18 -9.31 21.56
CA GLU A 94 -19.09 -8.65 22.48
C GLU A 94 -20.45 -8.37 21.84
N ILE A 95 -20.49 -8.04 20.55
CA ILE A 95 -21.72 -7.70 19.81
C ILE A 95 -22.71 -8.86 19.76
N VAL A 96 -22.23 -10.11 19.71
CA VAL A 96 -23.10 -11.31 19.74
C VAL A 96 -23.90 -11.41 21.05
N LYS A 97 -23.45 -10.75 22.13
CA LYS A 97 -24.10 -10.74 23.44
C LYS A 97 -25.08 -9.56 23.60
N LEU A 98 -25.10 -8.62 22.66
CA LEU A 98 -25.90 -7.39 22.74
C LEU A 98 -27.19 -7.53 21.93
N SER A 99 -28.27 -6.92 22.42
CA SER A 99 -29.49 -6.74 21.63
C SER A 99 -29.35 -5.51 20.74
N LEU A 100 -29.66 -5.67 19.45
CA LEU A 100 -29.64 -4.58 18.46
C LEU A 100 -30.58 -3.43 18.87
N GLU A 101 -31.76 -3.77 19.39
CA GLU A 101 -32.80 -2.78 19.77
C GLU A 101 -32.36 -1.88 20.92
N THR A 102 -31.50 -2.40 21.82
CA THR A 102 -31.01 -1.65 22.99
C THR A 102 -29.66 -0.98 22.75
N CYS A 103 -28.89 -1.45 21.77
CA CYS A 103 -27.50 -1.05 21.55
C CYS A 103 -27.24 -0.60 20.10
N GLU A 104 -28.23 0.02 19.45
CA GLU A 104 -28.18 0.44 18.03
C GLU A 104 -26.88 1.18 17.68
N LEU A 105 -26.46 2.14 18.50
CA LEU A 105 -25.25 2.93 18.26
C LEU A 105 -23.98 2.09 18.18
N VAL A 106 -23.89 1.03 18.99
CA VAL A 106 -22.73 0.12 19.02
C VAL A 106 -22.70 -0.72 17.74
N PHE A 107 -23.84 -1.27 17.34
CA PHE A 107 -23.96 -2.02 16.09
C PHE A 107 -23.65 -1.13 14.88
N SER A 108 -24.21 0.08 14.83
CA SER A 108 -23.96 1.05 13.77
C SER A 108 -22.48 1.38 13.64
N SER A 109 -21.81 1.69 14.76
CA SER A 109 -20.38 2.01 14.79
C SER A 109 -19.51 0.83 14.35
N TYR A 110 -19.87 -0.40 14.74
CA TYR A 110 -19.16 -1.62 14.32
C TYR A 110 -19.27 -1.86 12.82
N PHE A 111 -20.49 -1.82 12.27
CA PHE A 111 -20.68 -2.00 10.83
C PHE A 111 -20.06 -0.86 10.04
N GLU A 112 -20.10 0.38 10.54
CA GLU A 112 -19.42 1.51 9.91
C GLU A 112 -17.90 1.28 9.83
N LEU A 113 -17.28 0.79 10.92
CA LEU A 113 -15.85 0.47 10.93
C LEU A 113 -15.52 -0.65 9.93
N ALA A 114 -16.29 -1.74 9.92
CA ALA A 114 -16.09 -2.85 8.97
C ALA A 114 -16.26 -2.39 7.50
N VAL A 115 -17.26 -1.54 7.23
CA VAL A 115 -17.48 -0.95 5.90
C VAL A 115 -16.34 -0.01 5.51
N LYS A 116 -15.86 0.84 6.43
CA LYS A 116 -14.70 1.72 6.21
C LYS A 116 -13.45 0.90 5.92
N TYR A 117 -13.22 -0.18 6.69
CA TYR A 117 -12.14 -1.14 6.46
C TYR A 117 -12.21 -1.72 5.05
N ALA A 118 -13.35 -2.28 4.66
CA ALA A 118 -13.52 -2.85 3.31
C ALA A 118 -13.31 -1.80 2.22
N LYS A 119 -13.93 -0.62 2.33
CA LYS A 119 -13.81 0.47 1.35
C LYS A 119 -12.36 0.91 1.16
N LEU A 120 -11.63 1.09 2.25
CA LEU A 120 -10.24 1.53 2.23
C LEU A 120 -9.35 0.52 1.49
N HIS A 121 -9.52 -0.77 1.77
CA HIS A 121 -8.73 -1.84 1.15
C HIS A 121 -9.14 -2.12 -0.31
N ILE A 122 -10.42 -1.95 -0.65
CA ILE A 122 -10.88 -1.98 -2.05
C ILE A 122 -10.25 -0.83 -2.84
N LEU A 123 -10.25 0.38 -2.29
CA LEU A 123 -9.61 1.52 -2.93
C LEU A 123 -8.10 1.30 -3.05
N PHE A 124 -7.44 0.82 -1.99
CA PHE A 124 -6.03 0.47 -2.01
C PHE A 124 -5.71 -0.53 -3.12
N GLY A 125 -6.44 -1.64 -3.20
CA GLY A 125 -6.34 -2.62 -4.30
C GLY A 125 -6.50 -1.99 -5.69
N ALA A 126 -7.48 -1.11 -5.84
CA ALA A 126 -7.71 -0.38 -7.09
C ALA A 126 -6.62 0.67 -7.41
N THR A 127 -5.95 1.22 -6.39
CA THR A 127 -4.82 2.16 -6.53
C THR A 127 -3.55 1.42 -6.94
N ILE A 128 -3.27 0.27 -6.33
CA ILE A 128 -2.03 -0.48 -6.60
C ILE A 128 -2.10 -1.23 -7.93
N SER A 129 -3.29 -1.71 -8.30
CA SER A 129 -3.57 -2.40 -9.56
C SER A 129 -3.84 -1.44 -10.72
N ALA A 130 -3.88 -0.13 -10.49
CA ALA A 130 -4.03 0.87 -11.55
C ALA A 130 -2.90 0.72 -12.57
N GLU A 131 -3.20 0.07 -13.70
CA GLU A 131 -2.26 -0.23 -14.79
C GLU A 131 -0.98 -0.95 -14.34
N GLY A 132 -1.03 -1.67 -13.20
CA GLY A 132 0.14 -2.33 -12.60
C GLY A 132 1.23 -1.38 -12.07
N ARG A 133 0.95 -0.08 -11.96
CA ARG A 133 1.96 0.95 -11.65
C ARG A 133 2.30 1.06 -10.16
N GLY A 134 1.35 0.84 -9.26
CA GLY A 134 1.59 1.03 -7.82
C GLY A 134 2.66 0.09 -7.26
N LYS A 135 2.63 -1.19 -7.68
CA LYS A 135 3.65 -2.19 -7.35
C LYS A 135 5.03 -1.80 -7.93
N LEU A 136 5.07 -1.36 -9.19
CA LEU A 136 6.30 -0.91 -9.84
C LEU A 136 6.93 0.29 -9.11
N ILE A 137 6.12 1.28 -8.78
CA ILE A 137 6.55 2.50 -8.10
C ILE A 137 7.10 2.19 -6.71
N PHE A 138 6.41 1.33 -5.97
CA PHE A 138 6.91 0.86 -4.68
C PHE A 138 8.22 0.09 -4.80
N ALA A 139 8.32 -0.84 -5.76
CA ALA A 139 9.56 -1.58 -6.03
C ALA A 139 10.72 -0.64 -6.43
N ALA A 140 10.44 0.35 -7.29
CA ALA A 140 11.41 1.36 -7.69
C ALA A 140 11.86 2.22 -6.50
N TYR A 141 10.92 2.61 -5.63
CA TYR A 141 11.21 3.35 -4.41
C TYR A 141 12.13 2.57 -3.46
N CYS A 142 11.80 1.31 -3.15
CA CYS A 142 12.64 0.45 -2.31
C CYS A 142 14.03 0.26 -2.91
N ARG A 143 14.12 0.02 -4.22
CA ARG A 143 15.43 -0.11 -4.88
C ARG A 143 16.24 1.18 -4.83
N ALA A 144 15.61 2.32 -5.08
CA ALA A 144 16.27 3.63 -4.99
C ALA A 144 16.76 3.90 -3.56
N GLN A 145 15.99 3.49 -2.55
CA GLN A 145 16.37 3.59 -1.14
C GLN A 145 17.64 2.80 -0.87
N THR A 146 17.70 1.53 -1.31
CA THR A 146 18.92 0.71 -1.17
C THR A 146 20.11 1.34 -1.88
N LEU A 147 19.93 1.91 -3.08
CA LEU A 147 21.00 2.53 -3.85
C LEU A 147 21.54 3.81 -3.18
N CYS A 148 20.65 4.69 -2.72
CA CYS A 148 20.99 6.00 -2.19
C CYS A 148 21.41 5.97 -0.72
N ARG A 149 20.97 4.97 0.05
CA ARG A 149 21.17 4.90 1.51
C ARG A 149 21.91 3.65 1.96
N GLY A 150 22.12 2.67 1.09
CA GLY A 150 22.85 1.43 1.40
C GLY A 150 22.09 0.45 2.28
N CYS A 151 20.83 0.74 2.63
CA CYS A 151 20.00 -0.10 3.50
C CYS A 151 18.52 0.05 3.16
N GLU A 152 17.72 -0.90 3.63
CA GLU A 152 16.26 -0.83 3.62
C GLU A 152 15.75 0.14 4.71
N ARG A 153 14.66 0.85 4.44
CA ARG A 153 14.07 1.85 5.35
C ARG A 153 13.27 1.23 6.51
N GLY A 154 13.10 -0.10 6.50
CA GLY A 154 12.31 -0.85 7.49
C GLY A 154 10.80 -0.76 7.24
N GLY A 155 10.12 -1.92 7.25
CA GLY A 155 8.69 -2.03 6.91
C GLY A 155 8.42 -2.42 5.44
N GLU A 156 9.44 -2.43 4.60
CA GLU A 156 9.34 -2.78 3.17
C GLU A 156 8.76 -4.17 2.93
N ALA A 157 9.18 -5.16 3.72
CA ALA A 157 8.63 -6.52 3.65
C ALA A 157 7.14 -6.58 4.04
N ALA A 158 6.73 -5.81 5.05
CA ALA A 158 5.33 -5.75 5.50
C ALA A 158 4.45 -5.07 4.43
N ILE A 159 4.90 -3.95 3.86
CA ILE A 159 4.19 -3.27 2.77
C ILE A 159 4.14 -4.17 1.54
N SER A 160 5.23 -4.87 1.23
CA SER A 160 5.27 -5.79 0.09
C SER A 160 4.24 -6.89 0.22
N ARG A 161 4.15 -7.52 1.40
CA ARG A 161 3.12 -8.52 1.69
C ARG A 161 1.72 -7.92 1.58
N TYR A 162 1.52 -6.71 2.12
CA TYR A 162 0.24 -6.03 2.07
C TYR A 162 -0.21 -5.69 0.65
N LEU A 163 0.72 -5.26 -0.21
CA LEU A 163 0.47 -5.05 -1.65
C LEU A 163 0.04 -6.33 -2.36
N LEU A 164 0.69 -7.46 -2.04
CA LEU A 164 0.34 -8.76 -2.63
C LEU A 164 -1.01 -9.27 -2.13
N ASP A 165 -1.26 -9.18 -0.83
CA ASP A 165 -2.50 -9.64 -0.19
C ASP A 165 -3.73 -8.88 -0.74
N PHE A 166 -3.59 -7.59 -1.06
CA PHE A 166 -4.69 -6.74 -1.50
C PHE A 166 -4.67 -6.38 -2.99
N GLU A 167 -3.84 -7.04 -3.81
CA GLU A 167 -3.89 -6.93 -5.27
C GLU A 167 -5.27 -7.36 -5.81
N LYS A 168 -5.86 -8.36 -5.16
CA LYS A 168 -7.27 -8.75 -5.29
C LYS A 168 -7.90 -8.66 -3.89
N PRO A 169 -8.50 -7.52 -3.53
CA PRO A 169 -8.86 -7.25 -2.13
C PRO A 169 -10.04 -8.09 -1.63
N ILE A 170 -10.95 -8.53 -2.52
CA ILE A 170 -12.20 -9.20 -2.11
C ILE A 170 -11.95 -10.52 -1.37
N PRO A 171 -11.18 -11.49 -1.90
CA PRO A 171 -10.87 -12.72 -1.16
C PRO A 171 -10.25 -12.44 0.22
N LYS A 172 -9.30 -11.49 0.28
CA LYS A 172 -8.63 -11.16 1.53
C LYS A 172 -9.59 -10.57 2.56
N LEU A 173 -10.52 -9.72 2.13
CA LEU A 173 -11.56 -9.15 2.98
C LEU A 173 -12.54 -10.21 3.48
N GLN A 174 -12.85 -11.24 2.69
CA GLN A 174 -13.71 -12.34 3.10
C GLN A 174 -13.06 -13.25 4.16
N ASP A 175 -11.73 -13.36 4.14
CA ASP A 175 -10.98 -14.11 5.15
C ASP A 175 -10.84 -13.34 6.48
N GLU A 176 -10.86 -12.00 6.42
CA GLU A 176 -10.57 -11.13 7.57
C GLU A 176 -11.81 -10.59 8.31
N LEU A 177 -12.95 -10.45 7.63
CA LEU A 177 -14.22 -9.93 8.17
C LEU A 177 -15.30 -11.01 8.27
#